data_AF-A0A399EUV3-F1
#
_entry.id   AF-A0A399EUV3-F1
#
_cell.length_a   1.000
_cell.length_b   1.000
_cell.length_c   1.000
_cell.angle_alpha   90.00
_cell.angle_beta   90.00
_cell.angle_gamma   90.00
#
_symmetry.space_group_name_H-M   'P 1'
#
loop_
_entity.id
_entity.type
_entity.pdbx_description
1 polymer ?
#
loop_
_entity_poly.entity_id
_entity_poly.type
_entity_poly.pdbx_seq_one_letter_code
_entity_poly.pdbx_strand_id
1 'polypeptide(L)'
;MRASRLNLPPPPHAGLALQRYLKQQDDENASARELLTHIANSQVSTVYRTAFERWKESLKGAIWLEATTRTPLAIGLGNSSPLENGLALHHTYGTPYLPGSALKGLLRRVAERYGLTEQEKAVLLGEGPDPKRKNQGNAAYLVYWDGWLDPASSQPFQSDVITVHHREYYGKKGAVWPTDFDDPNPVAFLSVKPGVKFCIPITSPAENAQDWPYKAAEMLKWGLENLGLGGKTNAGYGYFEVRPPEKPKTDADIAQEIYLEFRPLIERIKLRDPMRDVREIAAKLKKYPLRHRSKTIEAIVEHLKSIGVGAGDIDRIRAMLEET
;
A
#
# COMPACT_ATOMS: atom_id res chain seq x y z
N MET A 1 25.64 25.19 7.42
CA MET A 1 26.33 24.89 8.69
C MET A 1 26.97 23.51 8.55
N ARG A 2 28.29 23.39 8.42
CA ARG A 2 28.95 22.07 8.37
C ARG A 2 28.75 21.44 9.75
N ALA A 3 27.87 20.45 9.82
CA ALA A 3 27.67 19.66 11.02
C ALA A 3 29.04 19.16 11.51
N SER A 4 29.37 19.43 12.78
CA SER A 4 30.59 18.93 13.42
C SER A 4 30.65 17.41 13.25
N ARG A 5 31.74 16.93 12.64
CA ARG A 5 32.03 15.49 12.49
C ARG A 5 32.44 14.92 13.85
N LEU A 6 31.98 13.72 14.15
CA LEU A 6 32.31 13.02 15.39
C LEU A 6 33.41 11.98 15.10
N ASN A 7 34.54 12.09 15.81
CA ASN A 7 35.63 11.12 15.75
C ASN A 7 35.38 9.96 16.73
N LEU A 8 34.24 9.28 16.57
CA LEU A 8 33.80 8.15 17.39
C LEU A 8 33.35 7.00 16.46
N PRO A 9 33.28 5.75 16.94
CA PRO A 9 32.71 4.66 16.13
C PRO A 9 31.25 4.97 15.76
N PRO A 10 30.83 4.68 14.51
CA PRO A 10 29.49 4.99 14.05
C PRO A 10 28.42 4.21 14.85
N PRO A 11 27.31 4.86 15.23
CA PRO A 11 26.22 4.19 15.94
C PRO A 11 25.40 3.33 14.99
N PRO A 12 24.58 2.38 15.51
CA PRO A 12 23.63 1.63 14.69
C PRO A 12 22.49 2.49 14.11
N HIS A 13 22.28 3.69 14.66
CA HIS A 13 21.29 4.64 14.18
C HIS A 13 21.72 5.23 12.82
N ALA A 14 21.16 4.72 11.73
CA ALA A 14 21.54 5.11 10.36
C ALA A 14 21.50 6.63 10.10
N GLY A 15 20.46 7.34 10.56
CA GLY A 15 20.34 8.78 10.33
C GLY A 15 21.48 9.59 10.97
N LEU A 16 21.74 9.36 12.26
CA LEU A 16 22.86 9.94 12.99
C LEU A 16 24.22 9.57 12.37
N ALA A 17 24.42 8.29 12.01
CA ALA A 17 25.63 7.82 11.36
C ALA A 17 25.90 8.57 10.05
N LEU A 18 24.91 8.64 9.15
CA LEU A 18 25.01 9.36 7.87
C LEU A 18 25.27 10.86 8.04
N GLN A 19 24.68 11.50 9.06
CA GLN A 19 24.78 12.94 9.24
C GLN A 19 26.08 13.40 9.94
N ARG A 20 26.64 12.59 10.84
CA ARG A 20 27.70 13.04 11.77
C ARG A 20 28.99 12.21 11.75
N TYR A 21 28.99 11.00 11.16
CA TYR A 21 30.09 10.04 11.32
C TYR A 21 30.85 9.74 10.02
N LEU A 22 30.63 10.51 8.95
CA LEU A 22 31.51 10.46 7.77
C LEU A 22 32.88 11.03 8.14
N LYS A 23 33.90 10.15 8.24
CA LYS A 23 35.28 10.50 8.65
C LYS A 23 35.86 11.59 7.75
N GLN A 24 35.90 11.32 6.44
CA GLN A 24 36.39 12.25 5.43
C GLN A 24 35.63 12.08 4.11
N GLN A 25 35.68 13.12 3.28
CA GLN A 25 35.32 13.01 1.87
C GLN A 25 36.63 12.73 1.14
N ASP A 26 36.77 11.52 0.62
CA ASP A 26 37.92 11.06 -0.16
C ASP A 26 37.51 10.87 -1.63
N ASP A 27 38.47 11.04 -2.54
CA ASP A 27 38.20 11.00 -3.99
C ASP A 27 37.68 9.62 -4.44
N GLU A 28 38.06 8.56 -3.72
CA GLU A 28 37.63 7.18 -3.98
C GLU A 28 36.33 6.77 -3.29
N ASN A 29 35.72 7.65 -2.48
CA ASN A 29 34.55 7.35 -1.64
C ASN A 29 34.75 6.16 -0.67
N ALA A 30 35.98 5.85 -0.27
CA ALA A 30 36.32 4.74 0.61
C ALA A 30 35.69 4.90 2.00
N SER A 31 35.79 6.09 2.60
CA SER A 31 35.18 6.41 3.90
C SER A 31 33.66 6.31 3.88
N ALA A 32 33.04 6.66 2.74
CA ALA A 32 31.60 6.52 2.54
C ALA A 32 31.21 5.04 2.49
N ARG A 33 31.94 4.21 1.73
CA ARG A 33 31.71 2.76 1.62
C ARG A 33 31.84 2.05 2.98
N GLU A 34 32.84 2.41 3.78
CA GLU A 34 33.02 1.87 5.14
C GLU A 34 31.80 2.19 6.03
N LEU A 35 31.36 3.46 6.02
CA LEU A 35 30.19 3.89 6.80
C LEU A 35 28.90 3.19 6.35
N LEU A 36 28.68 3.09 5.04
CA LEU A 36 27.50 2.40 4.48
C LEU A 36 27.49 0.91 4.83
N THR A 37 28.66 0.26 4.78
CA THR A 37 28.82 -1.15 5.18
C THR A 37 28.51 -1.34 6.66
N HIS A 38 28.98 -0.43 7.52
CA HIS A 38 28.64 -0.45 8.95
C HIS A 38 27.14 -0.32 9.19
N ILE A 39 26.47 0.61 8.51
CA ILE A 39 25.01 0.80 8.63
C ILE A 39 24.25 -0.43 8.14
N ALA A 40 24.66 -1.01 7.00
CA ALA A 40 24.03 -2.22 6.44
C ALA A 40 24.10 -3.42 7.41
N ASN A 41 25.19 -3.54 8.18
CA ASN A 41 25.37 -4.60 9.16
C ASN A 41 24.79 -4.28 10.54
N SER A 42 24.33 -3.05 10.77
CA SER A 42 23.79 -2.61 12.05
C SER A 42 22.36 -3.10 12.28
N GLN A 43 22.08 -3.54 13.52
CA GLN A 43 20.73 -3.92 13.95
C GLN A 43 19.94 -2.69 14.37
N VAL A 44 18.63 -2.69 14.10
CA VAL A 44 17.69 -1.69 14.60
C VAL A 44 17.67 -1.74 16.14
N SER A 45 17.62 -0.57 16.76
CA SER A 45 17.56 -0.44 18.23
C SER A 45 16.34 -1.17 18.80
N THR A 46 16.52 -1.88 19.91
CA THR A 46 15.45 -2.60 20.61
C THR A 46 14.33 -1.68 21.08
N VAL A 47 14.64 -0.42 21.37
CA VAL A 47 13.67 0.62 21.76
C VAL A 47 12.62 0.87 20.67
N TYR A 48 13.00 0.66 19.39
CA TYR A 48 12.09 0.85 18.26
C TYR A 48 10.83 -0.01 18.36
N ARG A 49 10.96 -1.26 18.85
CA ARG A 49 9.81 -2.16 19.01
C ARG A 49 8.74 -1.55 19.92
N THR A 50 9.14 -1.03 21.08
CA THR A 50 8.20 -0.40 22.01
C THR A 50 7.55 0.85 21.41
N ALA A 51 8.30 1.64 20.63
CA ALA A 51 7.74 2.79 19.92
C ALA A 51 6.73 2.39 18.85
N PHE A 52 7.03 1.34 18.07
CA PHE A 52 6.14 0.81 17.05
C PHE A 52 4.82 0.31 17.64
N GLU A 53 4.86 -0.45 18.75
CA GLU A 53 3.63 -0.92 19.39
C GLU A 53 2.76 0.24 19.90
N ARG A 54 3.36 1.24 20.56
CA ARG A 54 2.64 2.45 21.01
C ARG A 54 2.02 3.22 19.85
N TRP A 55 2.76 3.36 18.75
CA TRP A 55 2.27 4.00 17.54
C TRP A 55 1.07 3.24 16.97
N LYS A 56 1.17 1.90 16.87
CA LYS A 56 0.10 1.03 16.40
C LYS A 56 -1.16 1.13 17.27
N GLU A 57 -1.01 1.13 18.60
CA GLU A 57 -2.10 1.30 19.57
C GLU A 57 -2.75 2.69 19.50
N SER A 58 -1.99 3.73 19.17
CA SER A 58 -2.50 5.10 19.07
C SER A 58 -3.47 5.30 17.89
N LEU A 59 -3.34 4.48 16.84
CA LEU A 59 -4.12 4.58 15.61
C LEU A 59 -5.35 3.65 15.64
N LYS A 60 -6.24 3.87 16.61
CA LYS A 60 -7.50 3.13 16.72
C LYS A 60 -8.37 3.33 15.47
N GLY A 61 -8.93 2.25 14.96
CA GLY A 61 -9.78 2.28 13.74
C GLY A 61 -9.01 2.46 12.43
N ALA A 62 -7.67 2.50 12.47
CA ALA A 62 -6.87 2.43 11.25
C ALA A 62 -7.02 1.05 10.62
N ILE A 63 -7.15 1.05 9.29
CA ILE A 63 -6.89 -0.16 8.52
C ILE A 63 -5.39 -0.24 8.24
N TRP A 64 -4.88 -1.46 8.15
CA TRP A 64 -3.45 -1.70 8.04
C TRP A 64 -3.15 -2.47 6.77
N LEU A 65 -2.36 -1.87 5.88
CA LEU A 65 -1.72 -2.62 4.81
C LEU A 65 -0.35 -3.08 5.28
N GLU A 66 -0.01 -4.32 4.96
CA GLU A 66 1.35 -4.81 5.08
C GLU A 66 2.00 -4.80 3.70
N ALA A 67 3.16 -4.15 3.58
CA ALA A 67 3.92 -4.07 2.33
C ALA A 67 5.34 -4.58 2.53
N THR A 68 5.69 -5.66 1.86
CA THR A 68 7.04 -6.26 1.90
C THR A 68 7.79 -5.89 0.63
N THR A 69 9.00 -5.36 0.75
CA THR A 69 9.84 -5.02 -0.41
C THR A 69 10.13 -6.27 -1.25
N ARG A 70 9.76 -6.26 -2.52
CA ARG A 70 10.11 -7.32 -3.48
C ARG A 70 11.46 -7.04 -4.14
N THR A 71 11.75 -5.75 -4.35
CA THR A 71 13.02 -5.27 -4.91
C THR A 71 13.67 -4.25 -3.97
N PRO A 72 14.94 -3.89 -4.15
CA PRO A 72 15.57 -2.86 -3.34
C PRO A 72 14.78 -1.56 -3.39
N LEU A 73 14.62 -0.90 -2.25
CA LEU A 73 13.88 0.35 -2.14
C LEU A 73 14.84 1.51 -1.89
N ALA A 74 14.85 2.47 -2.82
CA ALA A 74 15.61 3.70 -2.72
C ALA A 74 14.66 4.88 -2.49
N ILE A 75 14.28 5.13 -1.24
CA ILE A 75 13.28 6.15 -0.89
C ILE A 75 13.91 7.40 -0.29
N GLY A 76 13.58 8.58 -0.81
CA GLY A 76 14.16 9.83 -0.32
C GLY A 76 15.59 10.11 -0.80
N LEU A 77 15.98 9.59 -1.98
CA LEU A 77 17.29 9.86 -2.60
C LEU A 77 17.60 11.37 -2.75
N GLY A 78 16.57 12.20 -2.97
CA GLY A 78 16.72 13.65 -3.06
C GLY A 78 16.86 14.39 -1.73
N ASN A 79 16.79 13.69 -0.58
CA ASN A 79 16.99 14.31 0.71
C ASN A 79 18.46 14.71 0.89
N SER A 80 18.71 15.89 1.47
CA SER A 80 20.07 16.36 1.73
C SER A 80 20.84 15.38 2.62
N SER A 81 21.97 14.91 2.11
CA SER A 81 22.86 13.96 2.78
C SER A 81 24.31 14.36 2.54
N PRO A 82 25.23 14.18 3.51
CA PRO A 82 26.66 14.34 3.28
C PRO A 82 27.23 13.43 2.18
N LEU A 83 26.49 12.37 1.82
CA LEU A 83 26.84 11.39 0.78
C LEU A 83 26.07 11.59 -0.54
N GLU A 84 25.47 12.77 -0.75
CA GLU A 84 24.67 13.16 -1.93
C GLU A 84 23.35 12.39 -2.15
N ASN A 85 23.30 11.11 -1.75
CA ASN A 85 22.12 10.25 -1.79
C ASN A 85 21.51 10.11 -0.39
N GLY A 86 20.30 10.67 -0.22
CA GLY A 86 19.53 10.55 1.00
C GLY A 86 18.74 9.24 1.10
N LEU A 87 18.27 8.92 2.31
CA LEU A 87 17.26 7.89 2.55
C LEU A 87 16.20 8.47 3.49
N ALA A 88 14.92 8.12 3.31
CA ALA A 88 13.87 8.50 4.24
C ALA A 88 14.02 7.68 5.52
N LEU A 89 14.61 8.32 6.54
CA LEU A 89 14.92 7.71 7.82
C LEU A 89 14.13 8.40 8.93
N HIS A 90 13.52 7.60 9.81
CA HIS A 90 12.87 8.09 11.00
C HIS A 90 13.91 8.76 11.89
N HIS A 91 13.72 10.05 12.18
CA HIS A 91 14.71 10.87 12.86
C HIS A 91 15.16 10.28 14.21
N THR A 92 14.22 9.79 15.01
CA THR A 92 14.48 9.28 16.38
C THR A 92 15.05 7.86 16.43
N TYR A 93 14.74 7.02 15.45
CA TYR A 93 15.01 5.57 15.53
C TYR A 93 16.00 5.09 14.47
N GLY A 94 16.28 5.91 13.46
CA GLY A 94 17.19 5.57 12.36
C GLY A 94 16.67 4.46 11.46
N THR A 95 15.39 4.08 11.57
CA THR A 95 14.74 3.10 10.73
C THR A 95 14.29 3.72 9.41
N PRO A 96 14.25 2.98 8.29
CA PRO A 96 13.59 3.47 7.10
C PRO A 96 12.08 3.57 7.33
N TYR A 97 11.42 4.49 6.63
CA TYR A 97 9.97 4.59 6.62
C TYR A 97 9.47 4.98 5.23
N LEU A 98 8.17 4.76 4.99
CA LEU A 98 7.48 5.17 3.77
C LEU A 98 6.72 6.46 4.06
N PRO A 99 7.13 7.63 3.53
CA PRO A 99 6.42 8.86 3.80
C PRO A 99 4.96 8.81 3.32
N GLY A 100 4.02 9.22 4.15
CA GLY A 100 2.59 9.28 3.83
C GLY A 100 2.30 10.17 2.63
N SER A 101 3.11 11.23 2.43
CA SER A 101 3.07 12.07 1.25
C SER A 101 3.48 11.33 -0.03
N ALA A 102 4.48 10.45 0.04
CA ALA A 102 4.90 9.62 -1.09
C ALA A 102 3.84 8.57 -1.42
N LEU A 103 3.24 7.94 -0.41
CA LEU A 103 2.11 7.01 -0.57
C LEU A 103 0.91 7.72 -1.21
N LYS A 104 0.52 8.89 -0.71
CA LYS A 104 -0.58 9.69 -1.28
C LYS A 104 -0.27 10.13 -2.72
N GLY A 105 0.98 10.51 -3.01
CA GLY A 105 1.44 10.85 -4.36
C GLY A 105 1.38 9.67 -5.32
N LEU A 106 1.77 8.48 -4.86
CA LEU A 106 1.61 7.23 -5.61
C LEU A 106 0.12 6.96 -5.90
N LEU A 107 -0.73 7.07 -4.89
CA LEU A 107 -2.17 6.90 -5.04
C LEU A 107 -2.77 7.88 -6.06
N ARG A 108 -2.29 9.14 -6.10
CA ARG A 108 -2.70 10.11 -7.12
C ARG A 108 -2.40 9.64 -8.54
N ARG A 109 -1.20 9.08 -8.77
CA ARG A 109 -0.83 8.49 -10.08
C ARG A 109 -1.68 7.27 -10.43
N VAL A 110 -2.11 6.50 -9.43
CA VAL A 110 -3.04 5.37 -9.62
C VAL A 110 -4.45 5.87 -9.97
N ALA A 111 -4.94 6.91 -9.29
CA ALA A 111 -6.26 7.49 -9.52
C ALA A 111 -6.46 7.98 -10.96
N GLU A 112 -5.41 8.52 -11.59
CA GLU A 112 -5.41 8.90 -13.01
C GLU A 112 -5.65 7.74 -13.97
N ARG A 113 -5.32 6.50 -13.56
CA ARG A 113 -5.49 5.27 -14.35
C ARG A 113 -6.79 4.53 -14.05
N TYR A 114 -7.35 4.74 -12.86
CA TYR A 114 -8.54 4.03 -12.37
C TYR A 114 -9.87 4.64 -12.83
N GLY A 115 -9.85 5.74 -13.61
CA GLY A 115 -11.07 6.36 -14.13
C GLY A 115 -11.99 6.90 -13.05
N LEU A 116 -11.46 7.30 -11.89
CA LEU A 116 -12.25 7.83 -10.79
C LEU A 116 -12.97 9.12 -11.18
N THR A 117 -14.19 9.28 -10.65
CA THR A 117 -14.94 10.54 -10.68
C THR A 117 -14.22 11.63 -9.89
N GLU A 118 -14.52 12.90 -10.17
CA GLU A 118 -13.91 14.01 -9.42
C GLU A 118 -14.29 13.99 -7.94
N GLN A 119 -15.52 13.56 -7.61
CA GLN A 119 -15.97 13.39 -6.23
C GLN A 119 -15.16 12.32 -5.49
N GLU A 120 -14.89 11.18 -6.13
CA GLU A 120 -14.04 10.13 -5.56
C GLU A 120 -12.61 10.62 -5.33
N LYS A 121 -12.04 11.37 -6.29
CA LYS A 121 -10.71 11.96 -6.13
C LYS A 121 -10.66 12.97 -4.99
N ALA A 122 -11.69 13.81 -4.84
CA ALA A 122 -11.78 14.76 -3.74
C ALA A 122 -11.80 14.06 -2.38
N VAL A 123 -12.56 12.96 -2.23
CA VAL A 123 -12.61 12.17 -0.99
C VAL A 123 -11.25 11.52 -0.69
N LEU A 124 -10.66 10.84 -1.67
CA LEU A 124 -9.41 10.09 -1.48
C LEU A 124 -8.18 11.00 -1.35
N LEU A 125 -8.07 12.03 -2.17
CA LEU A 125 -6.82 12.78 -2.37
C LEU A 125 -6.93 14.25 -1.98
N GLY A 126 -8.15 14.78 -1.90
CA GLY A 126 -8.39 16.21 -1.80
C GLY A 126 -8.00 16.95 -3.07
N GLU A 127 -8.45 18.18 -3.17
CA GLU A 127 -8.15 19.12 -4.24
C GLU A 127 -7.21 20.21 -3.74
N GLY A 128 -6.16 20.48 -4.51
CA GLY A 128 -5.31 21.64 -4.26
C GLY A 128 -6.03 22.94 -4.63
N PRO A 129 -5.63 24.08 -4.04
CA PRO A 129 -6.13 25.37 -4.47
C PRO A 129 -5.79 25.62 -5.94
N ASP A 130 -6.76 26.11 -6.71
CA ASP A 130 -6.58 26.54 -8.09
C ASP A 130 -6.93 28.03 -8.21
N PRO A 131 -5.92 28.92 -8.28
CA PRO A 131 -6.13 30.35 -8.43
C PRO A 131 -6.90 30.72 -9.70
N LYS A 132 -6.77 29.93 -10.77
CA LYS A 132 -7.45 30.19 -12.06
C LYS A 132 -8.93 29.84 -11.99
N ARG A 133 -9.30 28.82 -11.21
CA ARG A 133 -10.70 28.39 -11.00
C ARG A 133 -11.34 29.04 -9.76
N LYS A 134 -10.63 29.90 -9.03
CA LYS A 134 -11.05 30.45 -7.72
C LYS A 134 -11.45 29.35 -6.71
N ASN A 135 -10.86 28.17 -6.83
CA ASN A 135 -11.10 27.08 -5.89
C ASN A 135 -10.07 27.15 -4.76
N GLN A 136 -10.52 27.21 -3.51
CA GLN A 136 -9.63 27.20 -2.34
C GLN A 136 -9.04 25.82 -2.06
N GLY A 137 -9.53 24.78 -2.75
CA GLY A 137 -9.16 23.39 -2.52
C GLY A 137 -9.85 22.83 -1.28
N ASN A 138 -9.70 21.53 -1.07
CA ASN A 138 -10.18 20.83 0.12
C ASN A 138 -9.20 19.76 0.56
N ALA A 139 -9.18 19.49 1.86
CA ALA A 139 -8.43 18.37 2.40
C ALA A 139 -9.05 17.05 1.93
N ALA A 140 -8.21 16.03 1.78
CA ALA A 140 -8.70 14.66 1.65
C ALA A 140 -9.47 14.28 2.92
N TYR A 141 -10.49 13.44 2.77
CA TYR A 141 -11.17 12.85 3.91
C TYR A 141 -10.30 11.78 4.57
N LEU A 142 -9.41 11.13 3.82
CA LEU A 142 -8.51 10.11 4.34
C LEU A 142 -7.17 10.69 4.80
N VAL A 143 -6.63 10.13 5.88
CA VAL A 143 -5.27 10.41 6.36
C VAL A 143 -4.36 9.25 5.99
N TYR A 144 -3.30 9.56 5.23
CA TYR A 144 -2.24 8.64 4.83
C TYR A 144 -1.07 8.85 5.78
N TRP A 145 -0.94 7.96 6.74
CA TRP A 145 0.16 7.99 7.70
C TRP A 145 1.45 7.46 7.07
N ASP A 146 2.57 7.78 7.72
CA ASP A 146 3.85 7.19 7.37
C ASP A 146 3.81 5.66 7.59
N GLY A 147 4.31 4.90 6.63
CA GLY A 147 4.49 3.46 6.75
C GLY A 147 5.75 3.13 7.54
N TRP A 148 5.60 2.62 8.76
CA TRP A 148 6.72 2.28 9.64
C TRP A 148 7.24 0.88 9.38
N LEU A 149 8.54 0.67 9.60
CA LEU A 149 9.21 -0.63 9.51
C LEU A 149 8.61 -1.63 10.51
N ASP A 150 8.31 -2.85 10.10
CA ASP A 150 7.95 -3.91 11.03
C ASP A 150 9.17 -4.30 11.90
N PRO A 151 9.08 -4.31 13.24
CA PRO A 151 10.20 -4.65 14.13
C PRO A 151 10.80 -6.05 13.94
N ALA A 152 10.15 -6.98 13.24
CA ALA A 152 10.73 -8.25 12.83
C ALA A 152 11.86 -8.07 11.78
N SER A 153 11.88 -6.96 11.05
CA SER A 153 12.92 -6.61 10.08
C SER A 153 14.10 -5.93 10.77
N SER A 154 14.98 -6.70 11.43
CA SER A 154 16.00 -6.15 12.32
C SER A 154 17.22 -5.51 11.63
N GLN A 155 17.50 -5.88 10.37
CA GLN A 155 18.56 -5.29 9.52
C GLN A 155 17.97 -4.90 8.16
N PRO A 156 17.37 -3.70 8.03
CA PRO A 156 16.61 -3.35 6.83
C PRO A 156 17.47 -2.85 5.65
N PHE A 157 18.74 -2.51 5.88
CA PHE A 157 19.57 -1.84 4.88
C PHE A 157 20.49 -2.77 4.12
N GLN A 158 20.90 -2.34 2.93
CA GLN A 158 22.01 -2.89 2.16
C GLN A 158 22.81 -1.76 1.50
N SER A 159 24.08 -2.01 1.23
CA SER A 159 24.89 -1.14 0.37
C SER A 159 24.65 -1.49 -1.09
N ASP A 160 24.55 -0.49 -1.94
CA ASP A 160 24.27 -0.61 -3.36
C ASP A 160 25.13 0.37 -4.15
N VAL A 161 25.25 0.22 -5.47
CA VAL A 161 26.16 1.02 -6.31
C VAL A 161 25.50 1.53 -7.58
N ILE A 162 25.78 2.79 -7.93
CA ILE A 162 25.48 3.35 -9.25
C ILE A 162 26.79 3.68 -9.92
N THR A 163 26.98 3.23 -11.16
CA THR A 163 28.15 3.62 -11.94
C THR A 163 27.71 4.61 -13.02
N VAL A 164 28.16 5.86 -12.93
CA VAL A 164 27.96 6.86 -13.98
C VAL A 164 29.20 6.88 -14.85
N HIS A 165 29.05 6.58 -16.15
CA HIS A 165 30.16 6.60 -17.11
C HIS A 165 30.45 8.02 -17.60
N HIS A 166 29.45 8.77 -18.06
CA HIS A 166 29.65 10.08 -18.69
C HIS A 166 29.42 11.26 -17.72
N ARG A 167 30.15 11.30 -16.59
CA ARG A 167 29.93 12.33 -15.54
C ARG A 167 30.09 13.75 -16.07
N GLU A 168 31.10 14.01 -16.89
CA GLU A 168 31.35 15.34 -17.47
C GLU A 168 30.24 15.80 -18.41
N TYR A 169 29.75 14.89 -19.26
CA TYR A 169 28.63 15.15 -20.17
C TYR A 169 27.40 15.65 -19.39
N TYR A 170 26.98 14.90 -18.37
CA TYR A 170 25.82 15.26 -17.55
C TYR A 170 26.08 16.52 -16.72
N GLY A 171 27.26 16.63 -16.09
CA GLY A 171 27.62 17.76 -15.23
C GLY A 171 27.69 19.10 -15.98
N LYS A 172 28.18 19.08 -17.22
CA LYS A 172 28.28 20.26 -18.09
C LYS A 172 27.09 20.41 -19.05
N LYS A 173 25.99 19.67 -18.81
CA LYS A 173 24.74 19.73 -19.59
C LYS A 173 24.95 19.59 -21.11
N GLY A 174 25.83 18.68 -21.51
CA GLY A 174 26.11 18.38 -22.90
C GLY A 174 27.13 19.29 -23.59
N ALA A 175 27.81 20.18 -22.86
CA ALA A 175 28.90 20.99 -23.43
C ALA A 175 30.16 20.17 -23.75
N VAL A 176 30.32 18.99 -23.12
CA VAL A 176 31.36 18.00 -23.43
C VAL A 176 30.63 16.78 -23.96
N TRP A 177 31.05 16.25 -25.11
CA TRP A 177 30.49 15.04 -25.70
C TRP A 177 30.88 13.80 -24.90
N PRO A 178 29.98 12.81 -24.75
CA PRO A 178 30.32 11.57 -24.06
C PRO A 178 31.27 10.74 -24.93
N THR A 179 32.28 10.13 -24.33
CA THR A 179 33.21 9.25 -25.06
C THR A 179 33.25 7.85 -24.46
N ASP A 180 33.58 6.84 -25.28
CA ASP A 180 33.71 5.45 -24.82
C ASP A 180 34.91 5.23 -23.87
N PHE A 181 35.78 6.24 -23.73
CA PHE A 181 36.94 6.22 -22.84
C PHE A 181 36.69 6.91 -21.50
N ASP A 182 35.46 7.36 -21.23
CA ASP A 182 35.12 8.00 -19.97
C ASP A 182 35.19 6.98 -18.82
N ASP A 183 35.95 7.31 -17.76
CA ASP A 183 36.12 6.44 -16.61
C ASP A 183 34.78 6.20 -15.87
N PRO A 184 34.45 4.95 -15.52
CA PRO A 184 33.30 4.67 -14.68
C PRO A 184 33.49 5.29 -13.29
N ASN A 185 32.46 5.95 -12.77
CA ASN A 185 32.45 6.49 -11.41
C ASN A 185 31.44 5.74 -10.52
N PRO A 186 31.86 4.71 -9.75
CA PRO A 186 30.98 3.94 -8.87
C PRO A 186 30.69 4.71 -7.57
N VAL A 187 29.44 5.16 -7.44
CA VAL A 187 28.90 5.85 -6.26
C VAL A 187 28.09 4.86 -5.44
N ALA A 188 28.60 4.53 -4.25
CA ALA A 188 27.89 3.70 -3.29
C ALA A 188 26.78 4.50 -2.60
N PHE A 189 25.64 3.86 -2.34
CA PHE A 189 24.52 4.45 -1.61
C PHE A 189 23.80 3.40 -0.76
N LEU A 190 23.01 3.86 0.20
CA LEU A 190 22.20 2.99 1.06
C LEU A 190 20.83 2.76 0.42
N SER A 191 20.39 1.50 0.37
CA SER A 191 19.02 1.14 0.01
C SER A 191 18.41 0.21 1.06
N VAL A 192 17.09 0.08 1.07
CA VAL A 192 16.39 -0.93 1.86
C VAL A 192 16.38 -2.24 1.07
N LYS A 193 16.79 -3.33 1.70
CA LYS A 193 16.91 -4.64 1.05
C LYS A 193 15.54 -5.26 0.71
N PRO A 194 15.46 -6.22 -0.22
CA PRO A 194 14.27 -7.06 -0.41
C PRO A 194 13.91 -7.86 0.86
N GLY A 195 12.63 -8.17 1.03
CA GLY A 195 12.09 -8.92 2.17
C GLY A 195 11.84 -8.09 3.43
N VAL A 196 11.92 -6.75 3.34
CA VAL A 196 11.67 -5.84 4.47
C VAL A 196 10.21 -5.45 4.49
N LYS A 197 9.54 -5.66 5.63
CA LYS A 197 8.11 -5.39 5.79
C LYS A 197 7.86 -4.01 6.42
N PHE A 198 6.88 -3.31 5.88
CA PHE A 198 6.34 -2.04 6.40
C PHE A 198 4.85 -2.19 6.71
N CYS A 199 4.39 -1.51 7.75
CA CYS A 199 2.98 -1.40 8.12
C CYS A 199 2.49 0.01 7.77
N ILE A 200 1.46 0.11 6.93
CA ILE A 200 0.94 1.37 6.41
C ILE A 200 -0.49 1.57 6.95
N PRO A 201 -0.71 2.52 7.86
CA PRO A 201 -2.04 2.83 8.36
C PRO A 201 -2.76 3.82 7.45
N ILE A 202 -4.06 3.59 7.25
CA ILE A 202 -4.98 4.55 6.64
C ILE A 202 -6.15 4.74 7.61
N THR A 203 -6.43 5.99 7.96
CA THR A 203 -7.58 6.33 8.82
C THR A 203 -8.56 7.21 8.08
N SER A 204 -9.85 7.05 8.40
CA SER A 204 -10.91 7.98 8.03
C SER A 204 -11.49 8.59 9.32
N PRO A 205 -11.61 9.92 9.44
CA PRO A 205 -12.25 10.56 10.57
C PRO A 205 -13.78 10.42 10.54
N ALA A 206 -14.37 10.01 9.41
CA ALA A 206 -15.81 9.88 9.26
C ALA A 206 -16.30 8.48 9.64
N GLU A 207 -17.18 8.41 10.65
CA GLU A 207 -17.69 7.16 11.25
C GLU A 207 -18.45 6.27 10.25
N ASN A 208 -19.18 6.87 9.30
CA ASN A 208 -20.00 6.18 8.31
C ASN A 208 -19.32 5.99 6.94
N ALA A 209 -18.00 6.18 6.88
CA ALA A 209 -17.24 6.21 5.62
C ALA A 209 -16.16 5.12 5.57
N GLN A 210 -16.43 3.96 6.18
CA GLN A 210 -15.44 2.89 6.38
C GLN A 210 -14.98 2.22 5.07
N ASP A 211 -15.74 2.32 3.98
CA ASP A 211 -15.36 1.76 2.68
C ASP A 211 -14.17 2.47 2.00
N TRP A 212 -14.02 3.77 2.24
CA TRP A 212 -13.00 4.58 1.56
C TRP A 212 -11.57 4.19 1.90
N PRO A 213 -11.21 3.96 3.19
CA PRO A 213 -9.92 3.37 3.53
C PRO A 213 -9.63 2.09 2.75
N TYR A 214 -10.57 1.14 2.67
CA TYR A 214 -10.34 -0.13 1.94
C TYR A 214 -10.13 0.11 0.45
N LYS A 215 -10.92 0.99 -0.17
CA LYS A 215 -10.71 1.39 -1.57
C LYS A 215 -9.31 2.02 -1.78
N ALA A 216 -8.89 2.90 -0.88
CA ALA A 216 -7.54 3.48 -0.92
C ALA A 216 -6.45 2.41 -0.74
N ALA A 217 -6.69 1.41 0.11
CA ALA A 217 -5.79 0.29 0.34
C ALA A 217 -5.61 -0.57 -0.93
N GLU A 218 -6.70 -0.92 -1.60
CA GLU A 218 -6.66 -1.68 -2.87
C GLU A 218 -5.90 -0.93 -3.96
N MET A 219 -6.18 0.37 -4.09
CA MET A 219 -5.47 1.21 -5.06
C MET A 219 -3.97 1.37 -4.71
N LEU A 220 -3.63 1.52 -3.43
CA LEU A 220 -2.25 1.57 -2.98
C LEU A 220 -1.53 0.24 -3.21
N LYS A 221 -2.17 -0.90 -2.94
CA LYS A 221 -1.66 -2.23 -3.29
C LYS A 221 -1.27 -2.28 -4.75
N TRP A 222 -2.18 -1.91 -5.65
CA TRP A 222 -1.89 -1.91 -7.07
C TRP A 222 -0.74 -0.96 -7.43
N GLY A 223 -0.70 0.24 -6.86
CA GLY A 223 0.39 1.20 -7.08
C GLY A 223 1.75 0.68 -6.64
N LEU A 224 1.83 0.09 -5.45
CA LEU A 224 3.06 -0.45 -4.87
C LEU A 224 3.57 -1.69 -5.63
N GLU A 225 2.66 -2.50 -6.19
CA GLU A 225 3.01 -3.70 -6.96
C GLU A 225 3.41 -3.39 -8.41
N ASN A 226 2.86 -2.33 -9.03
CA ASN A 226 2.93 -2.09 -10.47
C ASN A 226 3.65 -0.79 -10.88
N LEU A 227 3.56 0.29 -10.09
CA LEU A 227 4.21 1.57 -10.41
C LEU A 227 5.50 1.78 -9.62
N GLY A 228 5.61 1.17 -8.44
CA GLY A 228 6.71 1.32 -7.52
C GLY A 228 6.70 2.65 -6.74
N LEU A 229 7.41 2.66 -5.63
CA LEU A 229 7.55 3.80 -4.71
C LEU A 229 9.02 4.18 -4.53
N GLY A 230 9.32 5.48 -4.52
CA GLY A 230 10.68 5.98 -4.33
C GLY A 230 11.38 6.33 -5.65
N GLY A 231 12.70 6.38 -5.60
CA GLY A 231 13.56 6.67 -6.74
C GLY A 231 13.92 5.42 -7.53
N LYS A 232 14.40 5.63 -8.77
CA LYS A 232 14.90 4.58 -9.67
C LYS A 232 13.91 3.45 -9.98
N THR A 233 12.61 3.74 -9.99
CA THR A 233 11.57 2.74 -10.34
C THR A 233 11.79 2.16 -11.74
N ASN A 234 12.25 2.96 -12.70
CA ASN A 234 12.58 2.50 -14.06
C ASN A 234 13.74 1.49 -14.11
N ALA A 235 14.59 1.46 -13.08
CA ALA A 235 15.67 0.48 -12.93
C ALA A 235 15.25 -0.71 -12.04
N GLY A 236 13.96 -0.85 -11.71
CA GLY A 236 13.42 -1.96 -10.94
C GLY A 236 13.36 -1.76 -9.42
N TYR A 237 13.64 -0.56 -8.90
CA TYR A 237 13.59 -0.29 -7.46
C TYR A 237 12.17 -0.01 -6.97
N GLY A 238 11.91 -0.33 -5.70
CA GLY A 238 10.74 0.15 -4.97
C GLY A 238 9.43 -0.57 -5.26
N TYR A 239 9.48 -1.85 -5.63
CA TYR A 239 8.29 -2.68 -5.81
C TYR A 239 8.03 -3.55 -4.58
N PHE A 240 6.76 -3.81 -4.29
CA PHE A 240 6.34 -4.52 -3.08
C PHE A 240 5.42 -5.71 -3.40
N GLU A 241 5.37 -6.66 -2.47
CA GLU A 241 4.24 -7.57 -2.28
C GLU A 241 3.36 -6.96 -1.17
N VAL A 242 2.06 -6.78 -1.44
CA VAL A 242 1.17 -6.08 -0.50
C VAL A 242 0.01 -6.96 -0.09
N ARG A 243 -0.21 -7.06 1.23
CA ARG A 243 -1.38 -7.68 1.84
C ARG A 243 -2.32 -6.59 2.32
N PRO A 244 -3.46 -6.37 1.64
CA PRO A 244 -4.45 -5.42 2.08
C PRO A 244 -5.21 -5.98 3.30
N PRO A 245 -5.81 -5.11 4.12
CA PRO A 245 -6.68 -5.56 5.20
C PRO A 245 -7.95 -6.20 4.62
N GLU A 246 -8.46 -7.23 5.29
CA GLU A 246 -9.75 -7.82 4.94
C GLU A 246 -10.86 -6.79 5.18
N LYS A 247 -11.62 -6.50 4.13
CA LYS A 247 -12.80 -5.66 4.22
C LYS A 247 -13.93 -6.44 4.90
N PRO A 248 -14.56 -5.93 5.98
CA PRO A 248 -15.76 -6.52 6.55
C PRO A 248 -16.83 -6.64 5.47
N LYS A 249 -17.38 -7.84 5.29
CA LYS A 249 -18.43 -8.08 4.31
C LYS A 249 -19.70 -7.35 4.74
N THR A 250 -20.30 -6.59 3.84
CA THR A 250 -21.63 -6.02 4.07
C THR A 250 -22.71 -7.11 4.02
N ASP A 251 -23.89 -6.86 4.58
CA ASP A 251 -25.02 -7.80 4.46
C ASP A 251 -25.35 -8.10 2.98
N ALA A 252 -25.15 -7.14 2.08
CA ALA A 252 -25.33 -7.31 0.64
C ALA A 252 -24.26 -8.21 0.01
N ASP A 253 -22.99 -8.10 0.44
CA ASP A 253 -21.91 -8.97 -0.01
C ASP A 253 -22.15 -10.42 0.45
N ILE A 254 -22.59 -10.59 1.70
CA ILE A 254 -22.95 -11.90 2.26
C ILE A 254 -24.13 -12.49 1.48
N ALA A 255 -25.18 -11.69 1.22
CA ALA A 255 -26.31 -12.13 0.42
C ALA A 255 -25.92 -12.53 -1.01
N GLN A 256 -24.98 -11.80 -1.62
CA GLN A 256 -24.44 -12.12 -2.94
C GLN A 256 -23.67 -13.44 -2.95
N GLU A 257 -22.81 -13.69 -1.95
CA GLU A 257 -22.06 -14.94 -1.84
C GLU A 257 -22.99 -16.15 -1.64
N ILE A 258 -24.00 -16.02 -0.78
CA ILE A 258 -25.02 -17.05 -0.59
C ILE A 258 -25.77 -17.28 -1.90
N TYR A 259 -26.16 -16.23 -2.62
CA TYR A 259 -26.78 -16.39 -3.93
C TYR A 259 -25.87 -17.18 -4.90
N LEU A 260 -24.58 -16.89 -4.95
CA LEU A 260 -23.62 -17.60 -5.81
C LEU A 260 -23.44 -19.07 -5.40
N GLU A 261 -23.43 -19.38 -4.09
CA GLU A 261 -23.41 -20.75 -3.57
C GLU A 261 -24.63 -21.55 -4.07
N PHE A 262 -25.80 -20.92 -4.09
CA PHE A 262 -27.08 -21.57 -4.41
C PHE A 262 -27.47 -21.53 -5.88
N ARG A 263 -26.89 -20.63 -6.68
CA ARG A 263 -27.19 -20.46 -8.10
C ARG A 263 -27.21 -21.79 -8.89
N PRO A 264 -26.25 -22.72 -8.74
CA PRO A 264 -26.29 -24.00 -9.46
C PRO A 264 -27.46 -24.90 -9.04
N LEU A 265 -27.97 -24.77 -7.81
CA LEU A 265 -29.15 -25.50 -7.34
C LEU A 265 -30.43 -24.87 -7.88
N ILE A 266 -30.48 -23.54 -7.94
CA ILE A 266 -31.62 -22.79 -8.51
C ILE A 266 -31.79 -23.16 -9.99
N GLU A 267 -30.71 -23.15 -10.76
CA GLU A 267 -30.72 -23.49 -12.20
C GLU A 267 -31.15 -24.94 -12.48
N ARG A 268 -31.09 -25.84 -11.48
CA ARG A 268 -31.54 -27.23 -11.59
C ARG A 268 -33.03 -27.43 -11.35
N ILE A 269 -33.74 -26.43 -10.83
CA ILE A 269 -35.18 -26.54 -10.53
C ILE A 269 -35.95 -26.82 -11.82
N LYS A 270 -36.77 -27.88 -11.83
CA LYS A 270 -37.57 -28.28 -13.00
C LYS A 270 -39.05 -27.98 -12.82
N LEU A 271 -39.73 -27.65 -13.93
CA LEU A 271 -41.17 -27.38 -13.96
C LEU A 271 -42.03 -28.57 -13.48
N ARG A 272 -41.52 -29.81 -13.58
CA ARG A 272 -42.29 -31.02 -13.23
C ARG A 272 -42.57 -31.15 -11.73
N ASP A 273 -41.66 -30.71 -10.86
CA ASP A 273 -41.83 -30.76 -9.39
C ASP A 273 -41.01 -29.65 -8.70
N PRO A 274 -41.35 -28.37 -8.92
CA PRO A 274 -40.58 -27.25 -8.40
C PRO A 274 -40.59 -27.17 -6.87
N MET A 275 -41.66 -27.65 -6.21
CA MET A 275 -41.80 -27.60 -4.75
C MET A 275 -40.79 -28.52 -4.05
N ARG A 276 -40.54 -29.71 -4.59
CA ARG A 276 -39.53 -30.62 -4.04
C ARG A 276 -38.13 -29.99 -4.09
N ASP A 277 -37.74 -29.48 -5.24
CA ASP A 277 -36.42 -28.88 -5.47
C ASP A 277 -36.22 -27.66 -4.55
N VAL A 278 -37.24 -26.81 -4.42
CA VAL A 278 -37.18 -25.62 -3.56
C VAL A 278 -37.13 -25.97 -2.08
N ARG A 279 -37.78 -27.04 -1.61
CA ARG A 279 -37.66 -27.49 -0.21
C ARG A 279 -36.24 -27.94 0.14
N GLU A 280 -35.54 -28.59 -0.78
CA GLU A 280 -34.14 -28.97 -0.55
C GLU A 280 -33.25 -27.72 -0.42
N ILE A 281 -33.49 -26.72 -1.28
CA ILE A 281 -32.80 -25.43 -1.20
C ILE A 281 -33.13 -24.72 0.12
N ALA A 282 -34.42 -24.66 0.50
CA ALA A 282 -34.88 -24.02 1.74
C ALA A 282 -34.24 -24.62 3.00
N ALA A 283 -34.13 -25.96 3.06
CA ALA A 283 -33.49 -26.66 4.17
C ALA A 283 -32.03 -26.23 4.35
N LYS A 284 -31.30 -26.04 3.24
CA LYS A 284 -29.91 -25.54 3.26
C LYS A 284 -29.85 -24.03 3.51
N LEU A 285 -30.83 -23.25 3.05
CA LEU A 285 -30.89 -21.79 3.23
C LEU A 285 -31.13 -21.40 4.70
N LYS A 286 -31.82 -22.27 5.46
CA LYS A 286 -32.19 -22.06 6.87
C LYS A 286 -31.03 -21.69 7.80
N LYS A 287 -29.79 -22.09 7.46
CA LYS A 287 -28.58 -21.77 8.24
C LYS A 287 -28.22 -20.28 8.26
N TYR A 288 -28.74 -19.48 7.33
CA TYR A 288 -28.42 -18.05 7.21
C TYR A 288 -29.52 -17.15 7.81
N PRO A 289 -29.25 -15.94 8.31
CA PRO A 289 -30.29 -14.98 8.69
C PRO A 289 -31.14 -14.52 7.49
N LEU A 290 -32.42 -14.18 7.70
CA LEU A 290 -33.34 -13.76 6.63
C LEU A 290 -32.80 -12.61 5.77
N ARG A 291 -32.17 -11.61 6.40
CA ARG A 291 -31.53 -10.47 5.71
C ARG A 291 -30.47 -10.86 4.69
N HIS A 292 -29.84 -12.03 4.84
CA HIS A 292 -28.82 -12.54 3.93
C HIS A 292 -29.39 -13.48 2.86
N ARG A 293 -30.66 -13.90 2.99
CA ARG A 293 -31.32 -14.82 2.05
C ARG A 293 -32.10 -14.08 0.97
N SER A 294 -32.45 -12.81 1.19
CA SER A 294 -33.36 -12.02 0.34
C SER A 294 -33.04 -12.14 -1.15
N LYS A 295 -31.78 -11.91 -1.52
CA LYS A 295 -31.30 -12.00 -2.90
C LYS A 295 -31.47 -13.40 -3.51
N THR A 296 -31.20 -14.45 -2.73
CA THR A 296 -31.35 -15.84 -3.18
C THR A 296 -32.82 -16.21 -3.33
N ILE A 297 -33.69 -15.72 -2.44
CA ILE A 297 -35.15 -15.91 -2.54
C ILE A 297 -35.70 -15.22 -3.79
N GLU A 298 -35.27 -13.99 -4.06
CA GLU A 298 -35.64 -13.26 -5.29
C GLU A 298 -35.21 -14.03 -6.55
N ALA A 299 -33.99 -14.55 -6.58
CA ALA A 299 -33.49 -15.34 -7.71
C ALA A 299 -34.25 -16.66 -7.90
N ILE A 300 -34.65 -17.35 -6.82
CA ILE A 300 -35.52 -18.53 -6.89
C ILE A 300 -36.85 -18.17 -7.54
N VAL A 301 -37.49 -17.08 -7.06
CA VAL A 301 -38.76 -16.62 -7.59
C VAL A 301 -38.65 -16.25 -9.07
N GLU A 302 -37.59 -15.57 -9.48
CA GLU A 302 -37.34 -15.21 -10.87
C GLU A 302 -37.15 -16.43 -11.77
N HIS A 303 -36.39 -17.43 -11.32
CA HIS A 303 -36.23 -18.70 -12.04
C HIS A 303 -37.53 -19.48 -12.13
N LEU A 304 -38.34 -19.53 -11.08
CA LEU A 304 -39.66 -20.19 -11.11
C LEU A 304 -40.61 -19.53 -12.12
N LYS A 305 -40.57 -18.18 -12.23
CA LYS A 305 -41.30 -17.45 -13.27
C LYS A 305 -40.80 -17.81 -14.67
N SER A 306 -39.48 -17.88 -14.86
CA SER A 306 -38.89 -18.15 -16.19
C SER A 306 -39.22 -19.55 -16.72
N ILE A 307 -39.35 -20.54 -15.83
CA ILE A 307 -39.75 -21.90 -16.21
C ILE A 307 -41.27 -22.10 -16.28
N GLY A 308 -42.08 -21.08 -15.99
CA GLY A 308 -43.55 -21.10 -16.19
C GLY A 308 -44.39 -21.59 -15.01
N VAL A 309 -43.90 -21.49 -13.76
CA VAL A 309 -44.70 -21.82 -12.57
C VAL A 309 -45.80 -20.76 -12.35
N GLY A 310 -47.00 -21.21 -11.94
CA GLY A 310 -48.14 -20.32 -11.71
C GLY A 310 -47.93 -19.34 -10.53
N ALA A 311 -48.47 -18.12 -10.66
CA ALA A 311 -48.27 -17.06 -9.67
C ALA A 311 -48.68 -17.44 -8.23
N GLY A 312 -49.79 -18.16 -8.06
CA GLY A 312 -50.24 -18.59 -6.72
C GLY A 312 -49.32 -19.61 -6.05
N ASP A 313 -48.63 -20.45 -6.82
CA ASP A 313 -47.63 -21.38 -6.27
C ASP A 313 -46.32 -20.68 -5.93
N ILE A 314 -45.94 -19.67 -6.72
CA ILE A 314 -44.78 -18.82 -6.45
C ILE A 314 -44.98 -18.05 -5.14
N ASP A 315 -46.17 -17.49 -4.90
CA ASP A 315 -46.46 -16.75 -3.66
C ASP A 315 -46.39 -17.67 -2.43
N ARG A 316 -46.90 -18.91 -2.53
CA ARG A 316 -46.76 -19.92 -1.47
C ARG A 316 -45.30 -20.30 -1.21
N ILE A 317 -44.52 -20.47 -2.27
CA ILE A 317 -43.09 -20.80 -2.17
C ILE A 317 -42.31 -19.64 -1.53
N ARG A 318 -42.59 -18.39 -1.91
CA ARG A 318 -41.97 -17.21 -1.32
C ARG A 318 -42.26 -17.12 0.18
N ALA A 319 -43.52 -17.24 0.58
CA ALA A 319 -43.91 -17.21 1.99
C ALA A 319 -43.18 -18.29 2.81
N MET A 320 -43.10 -19.52 2.28
CA MET A 320 -42.34 -20.60 2.91
C MET A 320 -40.86 -20.21 3.11
N LEU A 321 -40.19 -19.69 2.08
CA LEU A 321 -38.77 -19.32 2.15
C LEU A 321 -38.48 -18.17 3.12
N GLU A 322 -39.44 -17.26 3.32
CA GLU A 322 -39.34 -16.13 4.25
C GLU A 322 -39.61 -16.54 5.72
N GLU A 323 -40.43 -17.56 5.94
CA GLU A 323 -40.78 -18.08 7.28
C GLU A 323 -39.77 -19.12 7.85
N THR A 324 -38.87 -19.67 7.01
CA THR A 324 -38.04 -20.85 7.37
C THR A 324 -36.92 -20.54 8.35
#